data_AF-A0A5E6YZS6-F1
#
_entry.id   AF-A0A5E6YZS6-F1
#
_cell.length_a   1.000
_cell.length_b   1.000
_cell.length_c   1.000
_cell.angle_alpha   90.00
_cell.angle_beta   90.00
_cell.angle_gamma   90.00
#
_symmetry.space_group_name_H-M   'P 1'
#
loop_
_entity.id
_entity.type
_entity.pdbx_description
1 polymer ?
#
loop_
_entity_poly.entity_id
_entity_poly.type
_entity_poly.pdbx_seq_one_letter_code
_entity_poly.pdbx_strand_id
1 'polypeptide(L)'
;MAQARKPVMQQLKSKLSEVLLNPRVEANRLRKLPDCYKIKLRSAGYRLIYQVIDQEVVVFVVAVDKREHETAYRTAQDRLK
;
A
#
# COMPACT_ATOMS: atom_id res chain seq x y z
N MET A 1 -1.42 13.25 -27.16
CA MET A 1 -1.07 14.21 -26.09
C MET A 1 -0.61 13.43 -24.87
N ALA A 2 0.63 13.63 -24.41
CA ALA A 2 1.14 12.93 -23.23
C ALA A 2 0.44 13.48 -21.98
N GLN A 3 -0.37 12.67 -21.31
CA GLN A 3 -1.00 13.07 -20.06
C GLN A 3 0.10 13.32 -19.02
N ALA A 4 0.14 14.53 -18.44
CA ALA A 4 1.08 14.86 -17.37
C ALA A 4 0.91 13.85 -16.22
N ARG A 5 2.02 13.24 -15.83
CA ARG A 5 2.01 12.18 -14.82
C ARG A 5 1.71 12.78 -13.45
N LYS A 6 0.57 12.39 -12.84
CA LYS A 6 0.20 12.84 -11.48
C LYS A 6 1.33 12.53 -10.49
N PRO A 7 1.62 13.39 -9.50
CA PRO A 7 2.57 13.07 -8.42
C PRO A 7 2.25 11.74 -7.74
N VAL A 8 3.29 11.04 -7.25
CA VAL A 8 3.16 9.70 -6.61
C VAL A 8 2.12 9.71 -5.49
N MET A 9 2.15 10.75 -4.64
CA MET A 9 1.18 10.94 -3.57
C MET A 9 -0.27 10.95 -4.06
N GLN A 10 -0.57 11.66 -5.16
CA GLN A 10 -1.93 11.72 -5.70
C GLN A 10 -2.37 10.37 -6.28
N GLN A 11 -1.46 9.66 -6.95
CA GLN A 11 -1.75 8.31 -7.45
C GLN A 11 -2.05 7.34 -6.28
N LEU A 12 -1.27 7.40 -5.20
CA LEU A 12 -1.50 6.59 -4.00
C LEU A 12 -2.82 6.94 -3.32
N LYS A 13 -3.13 8.23 -3.13
CA LYS A 13 -4.41 8.67 -2.56
C LYS A 13 -5.60 8.13 -3.36
N SER A 14 -5.56 8.25 -4.68
CA SER A 14 -6.63 7.71 -5.55
C SER A 14 -6.83 6.22 -5.35
N LYS A 15 -5.74 5.44 -5.35
CA LYS A 15 -5.80 3.99 -5.13
C LYS A 15 -6.24 3.62 -3.72
N LEU A 16 -5.84 4.38 -2.72
CA LEU A 16 -6.24 4.15 -1.35
C LEU A 16 -7.74 4.37 -1.18
N SER A 17 -8.30 5.45 -1.77
CA SER A 17 -9.74 5.70 -1.77
C SER A 17 -10.55 4.57 -2.40
N GLU A 18 -10.07 3.98 -3.51
CA GLU A 18 -10.69 2.78 -4.11
C GLU A 18 -10.69 1.58 -3.14
N VAL A 19 -9.62 1.41 -2.38
CA VAL A 19 -9.43 0.29 -1.44
C VAL A 19 -10.27 0.45 -0.17
N LEU A 20 -10.64 1.66 0.25
CA LEU A 20 -11.45 1.88 1.45
C LEU A 20 -12.83 1.18 1.37
N LEU A 21 -13.36 0.95 0.17
CA LEU A 21 -14.64 0.26 -0.03
C LEU A 21 -14.53 -1.26 0.17
N ASN A 22 -13.38 -1.85 -0.16
CA ASN A 22 -13.11 -3.27 0.02
C ASN A 22 -11.61 -3.45 0.34
N PRO A 23 -11.22 -3.29 1.62
CA PRO A 23 -9.82 -3.21 1.98
C PRO A 23 -9.10 -4.56 1.94
N ARG A 24 -9.85 -5.67 2.03
CA ARG A 24 -9.32 -7.05 2.06
C ARG A 24 -9.28 -7.66 0.66
N VAL A 25 -8.36 -7.17 -0.19
CA VAL A 25 -8.14 -7.69 -1.55
C VAL A 25 -7.11 -8.83 -1.51
N GLU A 26 -7.55 -10.08 -1.53
CA GLU A 26 -6.67 -11.25 -1.30
C GLU A 26 -5.48 -11.37 -2.28
N ALA A 27 -5.66 -10.96 -3.54
CA ALA A 27 -4.55 -10.90 -4.51
C ALA A 27 -3.39 -9.96 -4.09
N ASN A 28 -3.67 -9.03 -3.18
CA ASN A 28 -2.72 -8.06 -2.64
C ASN A 28 -2.20 -8.41 -1.25
N ARG A 29 -2.70 -9.48 -0.61
CA ARG A 29 -2.31 -9.89 0.75
C ARG A 29 -0.81 -10.16 0.85
N LEU A 30 -0.22 -9.79 1.98
CA LEU A 30 1.16 -10.09 2.32
C LEU A 30 1.24 -11.44 3.04
N ARG A 31 2.15 -12.31 2.59
CA ARG A 31 2.30 -13.66 3.17
C ARG A 31 2.85 -13.66 4.58
N LYS A 32 3.79 -12.76 4.86
CA LYS A 32 4.53 -12.69 6.14
C LYS A 32 3.97 -11.67 7.13
N LEU A 33 2.95 -10.92 6.74
CA LEU A 33 2.35 -9.87 7.56
C LEU A 33 0.83 -10.07 7.53
N PRO A 34 0.24 -10.60 8.62
CA PRO A 34 -1.20 -10.84 8.68
C PRO A 34 -1.97 -9.52 8.52
N ASP A 35 -3.11 -9.62 7.86
CA ASP A 35 -4.02 -8.50 7.59
C ASP A 35 -3.41 -7.29 6.88
N CYS A 36 -2.21 -7.47 6.33
CA CYS A 36 -1.51 -6.49 5.54
C CYS A 36 -1.65 -6.78 4.05
N TYR A 37 -1.82 -5.71 3.29
CA TYR A 37 -2.07 -5.75 1.86
C TYR A 37 -1.22 -4.67 1.17
N LYS A 38 -1.00 -4.81 -0.14
CA LYS A 38 -0.15 -3.88 -0.90
C LYS A 38 -0.85 -3.21 -2.07
N ILE A 39 -0.62 -1.91 -2.21
CA ILE A 39 -0.89 -1.13 -3.43
C ILE A 39 0.41 -0.99 -4.21
N LYS A 40 0.37 -1.24 -5.53
CA LYS A 40 1.53 -1.16 -6.42
C LYS A 40 1.33 -0.03 -7.43
N LEU A 41 2.24 0.94 -7.45
CA LEU A 41 2.35 1.91 -8.55
C LEU A 41 3.49 1.48 -9.48
N ARG A 42 3.19 0.57 -10.40
CA ARG A 42 4.20 -0.08 -11.27
C ARG A 42 5.05 0.91 -12.06
N SER A 43 4.40 1.85 -12.75
CA SER A 43 5.12 2.85 -13.54
C SER A 43 5.99 3.75 -12.66
N ALA A 44 5.62 3.95 -11.39
CA ALA A 44 6.29 4.89 -10.47
C ALA A 44 7.39 4.23 -9.67
N GLY A 45 7.43 2.90 -9.64
CA GLY A 45 8.35 2.17 -8.80
C GLY A 45 8.05 2.34 -7.31
N TYR A 46 6.79 2.53 -6.91
CA TYR A 46 6.39 2.65 -5.49
C TYR A 46 5.46 1.52 -5.04
N ARG A 47 5.52 1.23 -3.74
CA ARG A 47 4.55 0.39 -3.04
C ARG A 47 4.07 1.10 -1.78
N LEU A 48 2.78 0.93 -1.48
CA LEU A 48 2.19 1.26 -0.20
C LEU A 48 1.73 -0.04 0.45
N ILE A 49 2.03 -0.21 1.74
CA ILE A 49 1.56 -1.32 2.56
C ILE A 49 0.60 -0.75 3.59
N TYR A 50 -0.57 -1.35 3.68
CA TYR A 50 -1.57 -1.00 4.68
C TYR A 50 -2.02 -2.25 5.44
N GLN A 51 -2.45 -2.06 6.67
CA GLN A 51 -3.06 -3.06 7.54
C GLN A 51 -4.56 -2.76 7.66
N VAL A 52 -5.37 -3.81 7.70
CA VAL A 52 -6.80 -3.72 8.05
C VAL A 52 -6.98 -4.11 9.51
N ILE A 53 -7.55 -3.22 10.30
CA ILE A 53 -7.86 -3.45 11.72
C ILE A 53 -9.38 -3.47 11.83
N ASP A 54 -9.98 -4.67 11.77
CA ASP A 54 -11.44 -4.82 11.67
C ASP A 54 -12.16 -4.30 12.93
N GLN A 55 -11.54 -4.47 14.11
CA GLN A 55 -12.10 -4.06 15.40
C GLN A 55 -12.25 -2.54 15.53
N GLU A 56 -11.41 -1.78 14.84
CA GLU A 56 -11.40 -0.31 14.87
C GLU A 56 -11.99 0.30 13.59
N VAL A 57 -12.32 -0.52 12.59
CA VAL A 57 -12.75 -0.08 11.26
C VAL A 57 -11.71 0.84 10.61
N VAL A 58 -10.42 0.48 10.75
CA VAL A 58 -9.29 1.30 10.30
C VAL A 58 -8.51 0.62 9.18
N VAL A 59 -8.16 1.39 8.15
CA VAL A 59 -7.10 1.08 7.19
C VAL A 59 -5.85 1.88 7.57
N PHE A 60 -4.89 1.21 8.20
CA PHE A 60 -3.68 1.85 8.69
C PHE A 60 -2.55 1.76 7.67
N VAL A 61 -2.04 2.90 7.20
CA VAL A 61 -0.91 2.92 6.26
C VAL A 61 0.39 2.68 7.04
N VAL A 62 0.98 1.52 6.86
CA VAL A 62 2.17 1.08 7.60
C VAL A 62 3.44 1.63 6.96
N ALA A 63 3.56 1.54 5.63
CA ALA A 63 4.76 1.96 4.91
C ALA A 63 4.43 2.44 3.49
N VAL A 64 5.17 3.44 3.02
CA VAL A 64 5.16 3.92 1.64
C VAL A 64 6.61 4.09 1.20
N ASP A 65 7.02 3.34 0.20
CA ASP A 65 8.42 3.29 -0.18
C ASP A 65 8.61 2.90 -1.65
N LYS A 66 9.81 3.14 -2.16
CA LYS A 66 10.21 2.64 -3.47
C LYS A 66 10.20 1.10 -3.49
N ARG A 67 10.01 0.54 -4.68
CA ARG A 67 10.03 -0.92 -4.93
C ARG A 67 11.43 -1.52 -4.78
N GLU A 68 12.45 -0.69 -4.89
CA GLU A 68 13.87 -1.03 -4.81
C GLU A 68 14.19 -1.80 -3.54
N HIS A 69 15.02 -2.83 -3.69
CA HIS A 69 15.53 -3.66 -2.60
C HIS A 69 14.49 -4.14 -1.60
N GLU A 70 13.20 -4.29 -1.93
CA GLU A 70 12.17 -4.69 -0.95
C GLU A 70 11.97 -3.71 0.23
N THR A 71 12.41 -2.45 0.11
CA THR A 71 12.41 -1.47 1.23
C THR A 71 11.05 -1.34 1.89
N ALA A 72 9.97 -1.18 1.11
CA ALA A 72 8.61 -1.10 1.66
C ALA A 72 8.26 -2.28 2.59
N TYR A 73 8.66 -3.50 2.23
CA TYR A 73 8.36 -4.69 3.03
C TYR A 73 9.16 -4.71 4.33
N ARG A 74 10.47 -4.39 4.26
CA ARG A 74 11.31 -4.30 5.46
C ARG A 74 10.79 -3.23 6.42
N THR A 75 10.53 -2.03 5.91
CA THR A 75 9.95 -0.92 6.69
C THR A 75 8.64 -1.34 7.38
N ALA A 76 7.76 -2.04 6.67
CA ALA A 76 6.51 -2.51 7.25
C ALA A 76 6.73 -3.60 8.32
N GLN A 77 7.66 -4.53 8.09
CA GLN A 77 8.02 -5.54 9.08
C GLN A 77 8.59 -4.90 10.35
N ASP A 78 9.45 -3.90 10.22
CA ASP A 78 10.07 -3.23 11.37
C ASP A 78 9.07 -2.40 12.17
N ARG A 79 8.06 -1.80 11.52
CA ARG A 79 7.02 -0.98 12.17
C ARG A 79 5.90 -1.79 12.83
N LEU A 80 5.76 -3.06 12.47
CA LEU A 80 4.74 -3.98 13.00
C LEU A 80 5.32 -5.04 13.96
N LYS A 81 6.60 -4.91 14.31
CA LYS A 81 7.23 -5.68 15.39
C LYS A 81 6.66 -5.28 16.75
#